data_AF-A0A969LHX1-F1
#
_entry.id   AF-A0A969LHX1-F1
#
_cell.length_a   1.000
_cell.length_b   1.000
_cell.length_c   1.000
_cell.angle_alpha   90.00
_cell.angle_beta   90.00
_cell.angle_gamma   90.00
#
_symmetry.space_group_name_H-M   'P 1'
#
loop_
_entity.id
_entity.type
_entity.pdbx_description
1 polymer ?
#
loop_
_entity_poly.entity_id
_entity_poly.type
_entity_poly.pdbx_seq_one_letter_code
_entity_poly.pdbx_strand_id
1 'polypeptide(L)'
;MSQQQPQSTEQVLPVQPLPGKEYTPLPQGAGPAEEGYTIDEIRSATRGFFGTVSTGLASVIEYAFAKSGRPTAYVLGNEGGGALIAGVRYGKGTLYLRDGGRREVYWHGPSIGYDLGAEGSKTMFLIYRLRDPERLFSGFTGVDGSAYVVGGVGVTFLTDGKVLMAPIRSGLGLRLGANIGYIRFTPQPTWNPF
;
A
#
# COMPACT_ATOMS: atom_id res chain seq x y z
N MET A 1 49.04 2.67 2.53
CA MET A 1 48.02 3.29 3.40
C MET A 1 46.77 3.50 2.56
N SER A 2 45.80 2.59 2.64
CA SER A 2 44.53 2.72 1.92
C SER A 2 43.60 3.58 2.75
N GLN A 3 43.21 4.73 2.22
CA GLN A 3 42.24 5.62 2.86
C GLN A 3 40.85 4.97 2.82
N GLN A 4 40.31 4.66 3.99
CA GLN A 4 38.93 4.22 4.15
C GLN A 4 38.02 5.45 4.12
N GLN A 5 37.20 5.54 3.08
CA GLN A 5 36.19 6.58 2.92
C GLN A 5 35.04 6.31 3.92
N PRO A 6 34.58 7.30 4.70
CA PRO A 6 33.53 7.07 5.68
C PRO A 6 32.19 6.80 4.98
N GLN A 7 31.55 5.69 5.34
CA GLN A 7 30.18 5.40 4.91
C GLN A 7 29.21 6.35 5.61
N SER A 8 28.59 7.24 4.84
CA SER A 8 27.49 8.08 5.30
C SER A 8 26.34 7.18 5.77
N THR A 9 26.17 7.06 7.08
CA THR A 9 25.02 6.38 7.66
C THR A 9 23.85 7.33 7.51
N GLU A 10 22.97 7.07 6.55
CA GLU A 10 21.74 7.84 6.38
C GLU A 10 20.87 7.62 7.64
N GLN A 11 20.93 8.56 8.59
CA GLN A 11 20.13 8.51 9.81
C GLN A 11 18.65 8.60 9.42
N VAL A 12 17.96 7.47 9.51
CA VAL A 12 16.51 7.39 9.38
C VAL A 12 15.89 8.09 10.59
N LEU A 13 15.54 9.37 10.44
CA LEU A 13 14.83 10.11 11.47
C LEU A 13 13.42 9.49 11.65
N PRO A 14 12.99 9.13 12.87
CA PRO A 14 11.63 8.70 13.09
C PRO A 14 10.67 9.84 12.75
N VAL A 15 9.78 9.61 11.80
CA VAL A 15 8.73 10.57 11.43
C VAL A 15 7.74 10.65 12.59
N GLN A 16 7.61 11.83 13.20
CA GLN A 16 6.68 12.04 14.31
C GLN A 16 5.22 11.88 13.85
N PRO A 17 4.36 11.22 14.65
CA PRO A 17 2.93 11.12 14.37
C PRO A 17 2.30 12.51 14.26
N LEU A 18 1.35 12.68 13.34
CA LEU A 18 0.55 13.91 13.28
C LEU A 18 -0.35 13.98 14.54
N PRO A 19 -0.42 15.13 15.24
CA PRO A 19 -1.26 15.26 16.43
C PRO A 19 -2.74 14.99 16.09
N GLY A 20 -3.37 14.12 16.89
CA GLY A 20 -4.80 13.78 16.78
C GLY A 20 -5.16 12.60 15.88
N LYS A 21 -4.17 11.85 15.32
CA LYS A 21 -4.43 10.59 14.62
C LYS A 21 -4.03 9.40 15.49
N GLU A 22 -5.01 8.56 15.84
CA GLU A 22 -4.75 7.26 16.46
C GLU A 22 -4.16 6.33 15.41
N TYR A 23 -2.91 5.92 15.61
CA TYR A 23 -2.26 4.92 14.78
C TYR A 23 -2.34 3.55 15.47
N THR A 24 -2.66 2.52 14.69
CA THR A 24 -2.73 1.16 15.22
C THR A 24 -1.34 0.52 15.14
N PRO A 25 -0.84 -0.15 16.20
CA PRO A 25 0.38 -0.95 16.11
C PRO A 25 0.27 -2.03 15.03
N LEU A 26 1.39 -2.42 14.41
CA LEU A 26 1.39 -3.56 13.49
C LEU A 26 0.91 -4.81 14.23
N PRO A 27 -0.09 -5.55 13.72
CA PRO A 27 -0.52 -6.77 14.36
C PRO A 27 0.63 -7.78 14.38
N GLN A 28 0.88 -8.40 15.54
CA GLN A 28 2.00 -9.32 15.74
C GLN A 28 1.81 -10.63 14.95
N GLY A 29 2.91 -11.21 14.46
CA GLY A 29 2.96 -12.51 13.76
C GLY A 29 2.69 -12.46 12.25
N ALA A 30 3.65 -12.84 11.41
CA ALA A 30 3.37 -13.13 9.99
C ALA A 30 2.40 -14.32 9.92
N GLY A 31 1.38 -14.26 9.05
CA GLY A 31 0.51 -15.41 8.79
C GLY A 31 1.33 -16.62 8.29
N PRO A 32 0.78 -17.85 8.34
CA PRO A 32 1.50 -19.04 7.89
C PRO A 32 2.06 -18.83 6.47
N ALA A 33 3.36 -19.04 6.30
CA ALA A 33 4.06 -18.76 5.04
C ALA A 33 3.56 -19.62 3.85
N GLU A 34 2.87 -20.73 4.12
CA GLU A 34 2.39 -21.65 3.08
C GLU A 34 1.11 -21.18 2.37
N GLU A 35 0.37 -20.22 2.93
CA GLU A 35 -0.94 -19.80 2.40
C GLU A 35 -0.90 -18.54 1.51
N GLY A 36 0.28 -17.91 1.35
CA GLY A 36 0.40 -16.62 0.67
C GLY A 36 1.10 -16.65 -0.70
N TYR A 37 0.90 -15.59 -1.49
CA TYR A 37 1.63 -15.31 -2.72
C TYR A 37 3.13 -15.15 -2.44
N THR A 38 3.93 -15.77 -3.30
CA THR A 38 5.38 -15.62 -3.33
C THR A 38 5.78 -14.24 -3.86
N ILE A 39 7.02 -13.83 -3.56
CA ILE A 39 7.54 -12.57 -4.06
C ILE A 39 7.63 -12.54 -5.59
N ASP A 40 7.90 -13.68 -6.22
CA ASP A 40 8.01 -13.77 -7.68
C ASP A 40 6.66 -13.68 -8.38
N GLU A 41 5.60 -14.25 -7.79
CA GLU A 41 4.23 -14.05 -8.28
C GLU A 41 3.83 -12.57 -8.19
N ILE A 42 4.13 -11.90 -7.07
CA ILE A 42 3.88 -10.46 -6.91
C ILE A 42 4.69 -9.62 -7.90
N ARG A 43 5.99 -9.92 -8.06
CA ARG A 43 6.84 -9.26 -9.07
C ARG A 43 6.29 -9.46 -10.49
N SER A 44 5.79 -10.65 -10.81
CA SER A 44 5.17 -10.94 -12.11
C SER A 44 3.89 -10.12 -12.33
N ALA A 45 3.00 -10.08 -11.34
CA ALA A 45 1.80 -9.25 -11.38
C ALA A 45 2.13 -7.77 -11.56
N THR A 46 3.17 -7.28 -10.87
CA THR A 46 3.58 -5.87 -10.96
C THR A 46 4.14 -5.50 -12.32
N ARG A 47 4.93 -6.38 -12.99
CA ARG A 47 5.40 -6.15 -14.36
C ARG A 47 4.25 -5.98 -15.34
N GLY A 48 3.21 -6.81 -15.22
CA GLY A 48 2.03 -6.71 -16.08
C GLY A 48 1.22 -5.43 -15.84
N PHE A 49 1.29 -4.85 -14.64
CA PHE A 49 0.42 -3.74 -14.24
C PHE A 49 1.10 -2.36 -14.31
N PHE A 50 2.30 -2.23 -13.73
CA PHE A 50 3.10 -1.00 -13.74
C PHE A 50 4.01 -0.90 -14.98
N GLY A 51 4.11 -1.96 -15.80
CA GLY A 51 5.06 -2.04 -16.90
C GLY A 51 6.45 -2.46 -16.40
N THR A 52 7.51 -1.77 -16.82
CA THR A 52 8.87 -2.09 -16.36
C THR A 52 8.98 -1.85 -14.84
N VAL A 53 9.31 -2.92 -14.10
CA VAL A 53 9.55 -2.82 -12.64
C VAL A 53 10.84 -2.03 -12.42
N SER A 54 10.72 -0.85 -11.80
CA SER A 54 11.87 -0.06 -11.37
C SER A 54 12.56 -0.69 -10.15
N THR A 55 13.84 -0.37 -9.94
CA THR A 55 14.59 -0.78 -8.74
C THR A 55 13.89 -0.33 -7.44
N GLY A 56 13.27 0.86 -7.46
CA GLY A 56 12.47 1.36 -6.34
C GLY A 56 11.28 0.47 -6.03
N LEU A 57 10.53 0.05 -7.05
CA LEU A 57 9.38 -0.84 -6.87
C LEU A 57 9.80 -2.22 -6.33
N ALA A 58 10.87 -2.79 -6.87
CA ALA A 58 11.41 -4.05 -6.37
C ALA A 58 11.81 -3.94 -4.88
N SER A 59 12.51 -2.87 -4.51
CA SER A 59 12.96 -2.62 -3.13
C SER A 59 11.79 -2.46 -2.16
N VAL A 60 10.72 -1.78 -2.58
CA VAL A 60 9.50 -1.62 -1.77
C VAL A 60 8.78 -2.95 -1.55
N ILE A 61 8.68 -3.79 -2.59
CA ILE A 61 8.08 -5.13 -2.48
C ILE A 61 8.91 -5.99 -1.53
N GLU A 62 10.23 -6.00 -1.69
CA GLU A 62 11.15 -6.74 -0.80
C GLU A 62 11.01 -6.28 0.65
N TYR A 63 10.97 -4.97 0.89
CA TYR A 63 10.73 -4.40 2.21
C TYR A 63 9.39 -4.88 2.80
N ALA A 64 8.31 -4.84 2.01
CA ALA A 64 6.99 -5.29 2.47
C ALA A 64 6.97 -6.78 2.85
N PHE A 65 7.62 -7.62 2.03
CA PHE A 65 7.76 -9.05 2.28
C PHE A 65 8.59 -9.33 3.53
N ALA A 66 9.73 -8.65 3.69
CA ALA A 66 10.57 -8.78 4.88
C ALA A 66 9.82 -8.37 6.16
N LYS A 67 8.98 -7.33 6.08
CA LYS A 67 8.24 -6.80 7.22
C LYS A 67 7.03 -7.65 7.61
N SER A 68 6.28 -8.19 6.62
CA SER A 68 4.94 -8.75 6.85
C SER A 68 4.77 -10.20 6.37
N GLY A 69 5.79 -10.79 5.75
CA GLY A 69 5.72 -12.13 5.17
C GLY A 69 5.03 -12.13 3.82
N ARG A 70 4.21 -13.16 3.56
CA ARG A 70 3.55 -13.36 2.26
C ARG A 70 2.11 -12.84 2.28
N PRO A 71 1.67 -12.04 1.29
CA PRO A 71 0.28 -11.60 1.20
C PRO A 71 -0.63 -12.75 0.78
N THR A 72 -1.82 -12.85 1.36
CA THR A 72 -2.83 -13.88 1.00
C THR A 72 -3.73 -13.43 -0.16
N ALA A 73 -3.74 -12.13 -0.45
CA ALA A 73 -4.42 -11.54 -1.60
C ALA A 73 -3.70 -10.27 -2.06
N TYR A 74 -4.02 -9.79 -3.25
CA TYR A 74 -3.59 -8.47 -3.69
C TYR A 74 -4.67 -7.78 -4.52
N VAL A 75 -4.64 -6.44 -4.57
CA VAL A 75 -5.47 -5.64 -5.46
C VAL A 75 -4.58 -4.89 -6.45
N LEU A 76 -5.00 -4.85 -7.71
CA LEU A 76 -4.43 -3.97 -8.74
C LEU A 76 -5.52 -3.01 -9.20
N GLY A 77 -5.22 -1.72 -9.26
CA GLY A 77 -6.18 -0.75 -9.78
C GLY A 77 -5.66 0.67 -9.80
N ASN A 78 -6.53 1.60 -10.20
CA ASN A 78 -6.16 2.99 -10.42
C ASN A 78 -6.90 3.90 -9.44
N GLU A 79 -6.21 4.95 -9.00
CA GLU A 79 -6.72 6.05 -8.18
C GLU A 79 -6.64 7.33 -9.01
N GLY A 80 -7.74 8.05 -9.18
CA GLY A 80 -7.75 9.33 -9.90
C GLY A 80 -8.13 9.28 -11.38
N GLY A 81 -8.50 10.46 -11.90
CA GLY A 81 -9.21 10.64 -13.18
C GLY A 81 -10.54 11.40 -12.97
N GLY A 82 -10.49 12.61 -12.42
CA GLY A 82 -11.68 13.42 -12.06
C GLY A 82 -12.34 13.07 -10.72
N ALA A 83 -11.95 11.95 -10.09
CA ALA A 83 -12.47 11.48 -8.81
C ALA A 83 -11.67 11.99 -7.59
N LEU A 84 -11.11 13.19 -7.66
CA LEU A 84 -10.72 13.95 -6.47
C LEU A 84 -11.75 15.03 -6.24
N ILE A 85 -12.51 14.91 -5.16
CA ILE A 85 -13.49 15.91 -4.77
C ILE A 85 -13.21 16.26 -3.31
N ALA A 86 -13.01 17.55 -3.03
CA ALA A 86 -12.92 18.10 -1.68
C ALA A 86 -11.95 17.36 -0.73
N GLY A 87 -10.78 16.92 -1.22
CA GLY A 87 -9.77 16.24 -0.40
C GLY A 87 -10.02 14.76 -0.16
N VAL A 88 -10.92 14.13 -0.93
CA VAL A 88 -11.15 12.68 -0.94
C VAL A 88 -10.66 12.10 -2.27
N ARG A 89 -10.04 10.92 -2.21
CA ARG A 89 -9.66 10.12 -3.37
C ARG A 89 -10.50 8.87 -3.46
N TYR A 90 -10.83 8.49 -4.70
CA TYR A 90 -11.52 7.26 -5.04
C TYR A 90 -10.66 6.42 -5.97
N GLY A 91 -10.76 5.10 -5.82
CA GLY A 91 -10.10 4.15 -6.69
C GLY A 91 -10.96 2.92 -6.96
N LYS A 92 -10.58 2.23 -8.04
CA LYS A 92 -11.25 1.03 -8.55
C LYS A 92 -10.19 0.04 -8.98
N GLY A 93 -10.42 -1.24 -8.71
CA GLY A 93 -9.49 -2.30 -9.07
C GLY A 93 -10.08 -3.69 -8.99
N THR A 94 -9.19 -4.67 -9.10
CA THR A 94 -9.53 -6.09 -9.01
C THR A 94 -8.75 -6.71 -7.86
N LEU A 95 -9.47 -7.34 -6.94
CA LEU A 95 -8.95 -8.25 -5.92
C LEU A 95 -8.62 -9.59 -6.57
N TYR A 96 -7.43 -10.10 -6.26
CA TYR A 96 -6.93 -11.42 -6.64
C TYR A 96 -6.69 -12.23 -5.36
N LEU A 97 -7.47 -13.29 -5.18
CA LEU A 97 -7.38 -14.22 -4.05
C LEU A 97 -6.47 -15.39 -4.40
N ARG A 98 -5.83 -16.01 -3.40
CA ARG A 98 -4.87 -17.10 -3.61
C ARG A 98 -5.50 -18.34 -4.29
N ASP A 99 -6.78 -18.60 -4.04
CA ASP A 99 -7.55 -19.70 -4.62
C ASP A 99 -7.98 -19.47 -6.08
N GLY A 100 -7.55 -18.36 -6.70
CA GLY A 100 -7.90 -17.98 -8.06
C GLY A 100 -9.15 -17.10 -8.16
N GLY A 101 -9.86 -16.86 -7.06
CA GLY A 101 -11.00 -15.95 -7.01
C GLY A 101 -10.62 -14.53 -7.40
N ARG A 102 -11.50 -13.88 -8.16
CA ARG A 102 -11.35 -12.46 -8.55
C ARG A 102 -12.62 -11.70 -8.26
N ARG A 103 -12.46 -10.46 -7.80
CA ARG A 103 -13.59 -9.59 -7.49
C ARG A 103 -13.26 -8.15 -7.83
N GLU A 104 -14.22 -7.44 -8.40
CA GLU A 104 -14.11 -5.99 -8.53
C GLU A 104 -14.25 -5.33 -7.15
N VAL A 105 -13.39 -4.35 -6.87
CA VAL A 105 -13.38 -3.65 -5.60
C VAL A 105 -13.19 -2.16 -5.81
N TYR A 106 -13.76 -1.40 -4.89
CA TYR A 106 -13.73 0.05 -4.86
C TYR A 106 -13.13 0.48 -3.53
N TRP A 107 -12.47 1.64 -3.52
CA TRP A 107 -12.01 2.22 -2.27
C TRP A 107 -12.00 3.73 -2.31
N HIS A 108 -12.01 4.32 -1.13
CA HIS A 108 -11.83 5.75 -0.95
C HIS A 108 -11.06 6.07 0.32
N GLY A 109 -10.56 7.30 0.42
CA GLY A 109 -9.90 7.81 1.62
C GLY A 109 -9.51 9.27 1.47
N PRO A 110 -8.91 9.88 2.50
CA PRO A 110 -8.33 11.21 2.38
C PRO A 110 -7.27 11.26 1.27
N SER A 111 -7.27 12.34 0.51
CA SER A 111 -6.23 12.69 -0.46
C SER A 111 -5.31 13.74 0.15
N ILE A 112 -4.00 13.54 0.04
CA ILE A 112 -2.99 14.54 0.41
C ILE A 112 -2.49 15.15 -0.89
N GLY A 113 -3.20 16.16 -1.40
CA GLY A 113 -2.80 16.95 -2.57
C GLY A 113 -3.58 16.71 -3.86
N TYR A 114 -3.25 17.54 -4.86
CA TYR A 114 -3.73 17.52 -6.25
C TYR A 114 -2.81 16.65 -7.14
N ASP A 115 -2.15 15.63 -6.61
CA ASP A 115 -1.14 14.81 -7.32
C ASP A 115 -1.75 13.87 -8.39
N LEU A 116 -2.79 14.33 -9.09
CA LEU A 116 -3.39 13.67 -10.23
C LEU A 116 -2.94 14.33 -11.54
N GLY A 117 -2.07 13.64 -12.26
CA GLY A 117 -2.08 13.75 -13.72
C GLY A 117 -3.41 13.28 -14.30
N ALA A 118 -3.73 13.72 -15.52
CA ALA A 118 -5.00 13.39 -16.20
C ALA A 118 -5.26 11.88 -16.36
N GLU A 119 -4.21 11.05 -16.25
CA GLU A 119 -4.26 9.60 -16.45
C GLU A 119 -4.55 8.79 -15.17
N GLY A 120 -4.64 9.46 -14.01
CA GLY A 120 -4.74 8.79 -12.71
C GLY A 120 -3.41 8.13 -12.29
N SER A 121 -3.44 7.41 -11.18
CA SER A 121 -2.27 6.78 -10.56
C SER A 121 -2.50 5.29 -10.33
N LYS A 122 -1.54 4.47 -10.72
CA LYS A 122 -1.57 3.02 -10.48
C LYS A 122 -1.28 2.72 -9.02
N THR A 123 -2.11 1.88 -8.41
CA THR A 123 -1.97 1.45 -7.02
C THR A 123 -2.08 -0.06 -6.93
N MET A 124 -1.16 -0.66 -6.18
CA MET A 124 -1.25 -2.06 -5.76
C MET A 124 -1.49 -2.11 -4.26
N PHE A 125 -2.30 -3.05 -3.79
CA PHE A 125 -2.42 -3.37 -2.38
C PHE A 125 -1.96 -4.79 -2.15
N LEU A 126 -0.93 -4.99 -1.32
CA LEU A 126 -0.64 -6.32 -0.78
C LEU A 126 -1.50 -6.53 0.46
N ILE A 127 -2.28 -7.60 0.51
CA ILE A 127 -3.22 -7.87 1.61
C ILE A 127 -2.80 -9.14 2.31
N TYR A 128 -2.60 -9.04 3.61
CA TYR A 128 -2.11 -10.11 4.48
C TYR A 128 -3.22 -10.53 5.44
N ARG A 129 -3.26 -11.83 5.78
CA ARG A 129 -4.20 -12.41 6.75
C ARG A 129 -5.67 -12.23 6.36
N LEU A 130 -5.97 -12.04 5.08
CA LEU A 130 -7.34 -12.06 4.56
C LEU A 130 -7.79 -13.51 4.44
N ARG A 131 -8.55 -13.99 5.43
CA ARG A 131 -9.11 -15.36 5.47
C ARG A 131 -10.49 -15.46 4.84
N ASP A 132 -11.23 -14.36 4.84
CA ASP A 132 -12.56 -14.23 4.26
C ASP A 132 -12.55 -12.98 3.37
N PRO A 133 -12.84 -13.09 2.07
CA PRO A 133 -12.88 -11.94 1.16
C PRO A 133 -13.79 -10.80 1.63
N GLU A 134 -14.88 -11.10 2.34
CA GLU A 134 -15.80 -10.07 2.84
C GLU A 134 -15.16 -9.16 3.89
N ARG A 135 -14.12 -9.64 4.59
CA ARG A 135 -13.34 -8.82 5.54
C ARG A 135 -12.62 -7.66 4.86
N LEU A 136 -12.41 -7.73 3.54
CA LEU A 136 -11.82 -6.61 2.81
C LEU A 136 -12.70 -5.37 2.85
N PHE A 137 -14.03 -5.50 2.90
CA PHE A 137 -14.96 -4.35 2.81
C PHE A 137 -15.12 -3.61 4.14
N SER A 138 -13.98 -3.18 4.69
CA SER A 138 -13.85 -2.49 5.97
C SER A 138 -13.03 -1.20 5.81
N GLY A 139 -12.97 -0.41 6.88
CA GLY A 139 -12.03 0.70 7.01
C GLY A 139 -10.69 0.23 7.58
N PHE A 140 -9.59 0.73 7.04
CA PHE A 140 -8.22 0.42 7.44
C PHE A 140 -7.50 1.70 7.82
N THR A 141 -6.92 1.73 9.02
CA THR A 141 -6.23 2.89 9.56
C THR A 141 -4.72 2.72 9.45
N GLY A 142 -4.02 3.85 9.25
CA GLY A 142 -2.56 3.88 9.17
C GLY A 142 -1.89 3.32 10.40
N VAL A 143 -0.80 2.58 10.17
CA VAL A 143 0.09 2.08 11.20
C VAL A 143 1.24 3.05 11.39
N ASP A 144 1.58 3.35 12.64
CA ASP A 144 2.59 4.36 12.96
C ASP A 144 3.97 3.98 12.43
N GLY A 145 4.73 4.98 11.97
CA GLY A 145 6.10 4.81 11.49
C GLY A 145 6.27 3.80 10.35
N SER A 146 5.20 3.47 9.63
CA SER A 146 5.19 2.35 8.68
C SER A 146 5.54 2.72 7.24
N ALA A 147 5.73 4.01 6.96
CA ALA A 147 6.04 4.52 5.64
C ALA A 147 7.48 4.19 5.23
N TYR A 148 7.66 3.73 3.99
CA TYR A 148 8.96 3.49 3.37
C TYR A 148 8.90 3.95 1.91
N VAL A 149 9.87 4.77 1.48
CA VAL A 149 9.92 5.36 0.13
C VAL A 149 11.32 5.20 -0.44
N VAL A 150 11.41 4.71 -1.66
CA VAL A 150 12.69 4.58 -2.39
C VAL A 150 12.44 4.67 -3.89
N GLY A 151 13.27 5.47 -4.59
CA GLY A 151 13.22 5.58 -6.04
C GLY A 151 11.86 6.01 -6.61
N GLY A 152 11.13 6.91 -5.92
CA GLY A 152 9.81 7.37 -6.36
C GLY A 152 8.68 6.35 -6.21
N VAL A 153 8.89 5.31 -5.40
CA VAL A 153 7.88 4.32 -5.01
C VAL A 153 7.77 4.29 -3.50
N GLY A 154 6.54 4.24 -3.00
CA GLY A 154 6.25 4.30 -1.57
C GLY A 154 5.29 3.21 -1.13
N VAL A 155 5.49 2.74 0.09
CA VAL A 155 4.57 1.86 0.82
C VAL A 155 4.28 2.44 2.20
N THR A 156 3.07 2.21 2.67
CA THR A 156 2.66 2.39 4.07
C THR A 156 1.93 1.12 4.52
N PHE A 157 1.68 0.95 5.80
CA PHE A 157 0.85 -0.15 6.29
C PHE A 157 -0.43 0.37 6.91
N LEU A 158 -1.54 -0.29 6.59
CA LEU A 158 -2.88 0.00 7.12
C LEU A 158 -3.47 -1.28 7.75
N THR A 159 -4.27 -1.16 8.79
CA THR A 159 -4.91 -2.31 9.42
C THR A 159 -6.27 -1.99 10.03
N ASP A 160 -7.15 -3.00 10.10
CA ASP A 160 -8.37 -3.02 10.92
C ASP A 160 -8.17 -3.82 12.22
N GLY A 161 -6.93 -4.18 12.53
CA GLY A 161 -6.54 -5.05 13.65
C GLY A 161 -6.47 -6.55 13.31
N LYS A 162 -7.13 -7.01 12.23
CA LYS A 162 -7.13 -8.42 11.81
C LYS A 162 -6.44 -8.63 10.47
N VAL A 163 -6.73 -7.77 9.51
CA VAL A 163 -6.18 -7.73 8.17
C VAL A 163 -5.14 -6.61 8.13
N LEU A 164 -3.99 -6.92 7.54
CA LEU A 164 -2.93 -5.94 7.28
C LEU A 164 -2.86 -5.70 5.78
N MET A 165 -2.68 -4.44 5.40
CA MET A 165 -2.62 -4.03 4.01
C MET A 165 -1.41 -3.14 3.80
N ALA A 166 -0.70 -3.35 2.69
CA ALA A 166 0.42 -2.52 2.27
C ALA A 166 0.10 -1.89 0.90
N PRO A 167 -0.48 -0.68 0.87
CA PRO A 167 -0.64 0.07 -0.37
C PRO A 167 0.72 0.50 -0.94
N ILE A 168 1.00 0.12 -2.18
CA ILE A 168 2.21 0.46 -2.94
C ILE A 168 1.82 1.38 -4.10
N ARG A 169 2.50 2.53 -4.19
CA ARG A 169 2.25 3.55 -5.21
C ARG A 169 3.54 4.05 -5.83
N SER A 170 3.47 4.42 -7.10
CA SER A 170 4.54 5.09 -7.84
C SER A 170 4.10 6.49 -8.26
N GLY A 171 4.94 7.51 -8.12
CA GLY A 171 4.61 8.85 -8.63
C GLY A 171 5.47 9.98 -8.07
N LEU A 172 5.49 11.10 -8.82
CA LEU A 172 6.03 12.38 -8.39
C LEU A 172 5.04 12.99 -7.39
N GLY A 173 5.34 12.95 -6.09
CA GLY A 173 4.40 13.38 -5.04
C GLY A 173 4.50 12.58 -3.73
N LEU A 174 5.20 11.44 -3.75
CA LEU A 174 5.48 10.68 -2.53
C LEU A 174 6.40 11.49 -1.60
N ARG A 175 5.81 12.02 -0.53
CA ARG A 175 6.55 12.65 0.56
C ARG A 175 6.67 11.67 1.72
N LEU A 176 7.87 11.56 2.28
CA LEU A 176 8.06 10.93 3.60
C LEU A 176 7.17 11.68 4.60
N GLY A 177 6.24 10.97 5.24
CA GLY A 177 5.29 11.55 6.21
C GLY A 177 3.89 11.89 5.69
N ALA A 178 3.61 11.74 4.38
CA ALA A 178 2.24 11.79 3.85
C ALA A 178 1.52 10.46 4.15
N ASN A 179 1.30 10.17 5.44
CA ASN A 179 0.63 8.96 5.88
C ASN A 179 -0.83 8.98 5.39
N ILE A 180 -1.18 8.03 4.53
CA ILE A 180 -2.59 7.71 4.30
C ILE A 180 -3.09 7.14 5.62
N GLY A 181 -3.78 7.99 6.40
CA GLY A 181 -4.27 7.59 7.70
C GLY A 181 -5.46 6.65 7.62
N TYR A 182 -6.15 6.57 6.47
CA TYR A 182 -7.38 5.80 6.33
C TYR A 182 -7.64 5.40 4.87
N ILE A 183 -8.14 4.18 4.66
CA ILE A 183 -8.78 3.73 3.42
C ILE A 183 -9.98 2.86 3.77
N ARG A 184 -11.10 3.03 3.07
CA ARG A 184 -12.26 2.14 3.15
C ARG A 184 -12.49 1.45 1.83
N PHE A 185 -12.67 0.14 1.86
CA PHE A 185 -13.04 -0.66 0.70
C PHE A 185 -14.55 -0.93 0.67
N THR A 186 -15.12 -0.95 -0.53
CA THR A 186 -16.54 -1.23 -0.76
C THR A 186 -16.74 -2.20 -1.92
N PRO A 187 -17.80 -3.02 -1.91
CA PRO A 187 -18.12 -3.94 -3.00
C PRO A 187 -18.72 -3.23 -4.22
N GLN A 188 -19.25 -2.02 -4.03
CA GLN A 188 -19.89 -1.20 -5.06
C GLN A 188 -19.30 0.22 -5.05
N PRO A 189 -19.32 0.94 -6.18
CA PRO A 189 -18.88 2.33 -6.22
C PRO A 189 -19.80 3.19 -5.34
N THR A 190 -19.21 4.05 -4.52
CA THR A 190 -19.94 5.01 -3.68
C THR A 190 -19.24 6.36 -3.69
N TRP A 191 -20.03 7.43 -3.72
CA TRP A 191 -19.57 8.81 -3.52
C TRP A 191 -19.69 9.24 -2.05
N ASN A 192 -20.34 8.44 -1.20
CA ASN A 192 -20.36 8.67 0.25
C ASN A 192 -19.10 8.04 0.86
N PRO A 193 -18.19 8.84 1.47
CA PRO A 193 -16.94 8.36 2.03
C PRO A 193 -17.04 7.88 3.50
N PHE A 194 -18.25 7.84 4.07
CA PHE A 194 -18.53 7.43 5.46
C PHE A 194 -19.37 6.14 5.50
#